data_AF-A0A316V3U2-F1
#
_entry.id   AF-A0A316V3U2-F1
#
_cell.length_a   1.000
_cell.length_b   1.000
_cell.length_c   1.000
_cell.angle_alpha   90.00
_cell.angle_beta   90.00
_cell.angle_gamma   90.00
#
_symmetry.space_group_name_H-M   'P 1'
#
loop_
_entity.id
_entity.type
_entity.pdbx_description
1 polymer ?
#
loop_
_entity_poly.entity_id
_entity_poly.type
_entity_poly.pdbx_seq_one_letter_code
_entity_poly.pdbx_strand_id
1 'polypeptide(L)'
;MSLKQIPRRVRLGQSIGLSSSKRLYRPSLIGYRTASSSSSATPTFTKEKDGSDSIIGVVVAFIGGFAGTVLVLSLTSKAEAPSRLLPNKYHTLGLQETRRCSSPSDVGTNLDGDHVLLRIEPPYYIAPPKLTHEQALATAAGDPFWRILSVHMKEPSLQIERPYTPLYVEGVCGPRGKETIDFMIKKYPDGELGKYAHRLRVGEGVELRGPHVTWQDKQVDNLVLLVAGTGITPAYQLITTIFGKPDRPMPSGQRIPRISLMYAASKPSSLLLLPELAKLKEAYGNRLDIQLFVEDEGSAVKKSWLDWMLGRERINLQEGMPLQLGRLSDKAIKPVLEKHDPKSRHILVCGPDGMVAQVAGAKKGNQQGELSGILASLGCKEEEVHKL
;
A
#
# COMPACT_ATOMS: atom_id res chain seq x y z
N MET A 1 -55.02 28.35 -14.89
CA MET A 1 -56.06 29.05 -14.09
C MET A 1 -56.17 28.30 -12.77
N SER A 2 -55.92 28.80 -11.56
CA SER A 2 -55.82 30.13 -10.96
C SER A 2 -54.93 29.97 -9.70
N LEU A 3 -53.71 30.53 -9.64
CA LEU A 3 -53.33 31.73 -8.85
C LEU A 3 -54.15 31.99 -7.57
N LYS A 4 -53.45 32.03 -6.42
CA LYS A 4 -53.66 32.88 -5.22
C LYS A 4 -52.41 32.76 -4.33
N GLN A 5 -51.41 33.63 -4.49
CA GLN A 5 -51.18 34.91 -3.81
C GLN A 5 -50.75 34.82 -2.32
N ILE A 6 -49.50 35.27 -2.13
CA ILE A 6 -48.80 35.70 -0.91
C ILE A 6 -49.43 36.99 -0.35
N PRO A 7 -49.18 37.33 0.93
CA PRO A 7 -48.69 38.68 1.20
C PRO A 7 -47.38 38.73 2.02
N ARG A 8 -46.54 39.70 1.61
CA ARG A 8 -45.32 40.22 2.23
C ARG A 8 -45.69 40.96 3.56
N ARG A 9 -44.81 41.38 4.49
CA ARG A 9 -43.61 42.23 4.34
C ARG A 9 -43.07 42.67 5.75
N VAL A 10 -41.77 43.03 5.83
CA VAL A 10 -41.13 44.12 6.68
C VAL A 10 -40.85 43.82 8.17
N ARG A 11 -39.73 44.16 8.87
CA ARG A 11 -38.48 44.99 8.77
C ARG A 11 -37.48 44.41 9.83
N LEU A 12 -36.16 44.29 9.64
CA LEU A 12 -35.04 45.29 9.68
C LEU A 12 -34.64 45.81 11.09
N GLY A 13 -33.35 45.64 11.43
CA GLY A 13 -32.61 46.26 12.54
C GLY A 13 -32.12 45.24 13.58
N GLN A 14 -30.93 45.29 14.17
CA GLN A 14 -29.73 46.12 14.03
C GLN A 14 -28.63 45.41 14.86
N SER A 15 -27.37 45.72 14.54
CA SER A 15 -26.14 45.29 15.22
C SER A 15 -26.05 45.67 16.70
N ILE A 16 -25.48 44.79 17.53
CA ILE A 16 -24.67 45.17 18.71
C ILE A 16 -23.47 44.22 18.79
N GLY A 17 -22.27 44.78 18.68
CA GLY A 17 -21.02 44.08 18.95
C GLY A 17 -20.71 44.04 20.43
N LEU A 18 -19.95 43.03 20.86
CA LEU A 18 -19.23 43.06 22.13
C LEU A 18 -17.86 42.40 21.94
N SER A 19 -16.86 43.27 22.00
CA SER A 19 -15.45 43.02 22.24
C SER A 19 -15.24 42.19 23.52
N SER A 20 -14.32 41.24 23.50
CA SER A 20 -13.60 40.78 24.69
C SER A 20 -12.29 40.09 24.32
N SER A 21 -11.23 40.88 24.41
CA SER A 21 -9.82 40.52 24.36
C SER A 21 -9.40 39.81 25.65
N LYS A 22 -8.79 38.61 25.57
CA LYS A 22 -7.97 38.05 26.67
C LYS A 22 -6.72 37.31 26.16
N ARG A 23 -5.60 38.03 26.26
CA ARG A 23 -4.28 37.64 26.81
C ARG A 23 -3.59 36.38 26.26
N LEU A 24 -2.59 36.65 25.41
CA LEU A 24 -1.37 35.86 25.24
C LEU A 24 -0.58 35.76 26.55
N TYR A 25 -0.34 34.54 27.01
CA TYR A 25 0.62 34.25 28.07
C TYR A 25 2.04 34.16 27.48
N ARG A 26 2.90 35.12 27.84
CA ARG A 26 4.37 35.02 27.74
C ARG A 26 4.89 34.56 29.11
N PRO A 27 5.74 33.53 29.20
CA PRO A 27 6.53 33.32 30.41
C PRO A 27 7.70 34.31 30.44
N SER A 28 7.83 34.96 31.60
CA SER A 28 8.86 35.89 32.01
C SER A 28 10.23 35.24 32.16
N LEU A 29 11.25 35.91 31.63
CA LEU A 29 12.67 35.74 31.97
C LEU A 29 12.88 36.03 33.46
N ILE A 30 13.33 35.04 34.21
CA ILE A 30 13.95 35.23 35.53
C ILE A 30 15.44 35.37 35.29
N GLY A 31 15.96 36.56 35.58
CA GLY A 31 17.39 36.83 35.58
C GLY A 31 18.06 36.28 36.82
N TYR A 32 19.13 35.52 36.63
CA TYR A 32 20.20 35.38 37.61
C TYR A 32 21.49 35.90 36.98
N ARG A 33 21.94 37.05 37.49
CA ARG A 33 23.31 37.54 37.33
C ARG A 33 24.12 36.90 38.46
N THR A 34 25.17 36.14 38.14
CA THR A 34 26.42 36.16 38.90
C THR A 34 27.58 35.61 38.06
N ALA A 35 28.64 36.43 38.05
CA ALA A 35 30.06 36.09 37.90
C ALA A 35 30.55 35.42 36.59
N SER A 36 31.25 36.25 35.82
CA SER A 36 32.18 35.89 34.77
C SER A 36 33.41 35.16 35.30
N SER A 37 33.69 33.97 34.78
CA SER A 37 35.05 33.44 34.63
C SER A 37 35.14 32.76 33.27
N SER A 38 35.83 33.40 32.32
CA SER A 38 36.08 32.90 30.98
C SER A 38 37.12 31.78 31.01
N SER A 39 36.70 30.54 30.74
CA SER A 39 37.59 29.50 30.23
C SER A 39 37.13 29.12 28.83
N SER A 40 37.87 29.55 27.82
CA SER A 40 37.64 29.20 26.42
C SER A 40 37.93 27.71 26.20
N ALA A 41 36.89 26.89 26.04
CA ALA A 41 37.01 25.55 25.50
C ALA A 41 36.88 25.62 23.98
N THR A 42 37.98 25.41 23.25
CA THR A 42 37.98 25.29 21.79
C THR A 42 37.59 23.85 21.42
N PRO A 43 36.50 23.62 20.67
CA PRO A 43 36.16 22.29 20.21
C PRO A 43 37.12 21.86 19.09
N THR A 44 37.88 20.79 19.32
CA THR A 44 38.67 20.12 18.28
C THR A 44 37.78 19.12 17.54
N PHE A 45 37.52 19.38 16.26
CA PHE A 45 36.83 18.46 15.36
C PHE A 45 37.85 17.66 14.54
N THR A 46 37.99 16.37 14.82
CA THR A 46 38.73 15.44 13.95
C THR A 46 37.76 14.79 12.97
N LYS A 47 37.91 15.09 11.69
CA LYS A 47 37.15 14.45 10.61
C LYS A 47 37.91 13.21 10.16
N GLU A 48 37.54 12.05 10.71
CA GLU A 48 38.05 10.77 10.21
C GLU A 48 37.23 10.36 8.97
N LYS A 49 37.93 10.04 7.89
CA LYS A 49 37.35 9.85 6.56
C LYS A 49 37.15 8.35 6.35
N ASP A 50 36.05 7.82 6.86
CA ASP A 50 35.55 6.51 6.42
C ASP A 50 34.02 6.54 6.25
N GLY A 51 33.54 5.79 5.26
CA GLY A 51 32.25 5.96 4.56
C GLY A 51 30.97 5.66 5.33
N SER A 52 30.81 6.16 6.55
CA SER A 52 29.55 6.20 7.28
C SER A 52 29.30 7.62 7.80
N ASP A 53 28.13 8.20 7.49
CA ASP A 53 27.70 9.53 7.95
C ASP A 53 27.40 9.53 9.47
N SER A 54 28.43 9.29 10.28
CA SER A 54 28.40 9.39 11.73
C SER A 54 29.46 10.40 12.18
N ILE A 55 29.00 11.58 12.60
CA ILE A 55 29.86 12.59 13.22
C ILE A 55 29.98 12.24 14.72
N ILE A 56 31.14 11.75 15.14
CA ILE A 56 31.44 11.55 16.56
C ILE A 56 31.97 12.86 17.12
N GLY A 57 31.13 13.57 17.88
CA GLY A 57 31.55 14.75 18.64
C GLY A 57 32.00 14.36 20.04
N VAL A 58 33.29 14.46 20.35
CA VAL A 58 33.79 14.26 21.72
C VAL A 58 33.85 15.62 22.41
N VAL A 59 32.99 15.83 23.41
CA VAL A 59 33.05 17.02 24.27
C VAL A 59 33.76 16.64 25.57
N VAL A 60 34.96 17.17 25.75
CA VAL A 60 35.70 17.03 27.01
C VAL A 60 35.44 18.27 27.85
N ALA A 61 34.59 18.15 28.86
CA ALA A 61 34.35 19.21 29.83
C ALA A 61 35.22 18.98 31.08
N PHE A 62 36.12 19.91 31.37
CA PHE A 62 36.83 19.95 32.65
C PHE A 62 36.06 20.84 33.62
N ILE A 63 35.32 20.22 34.53
CA ILE A 63 34.81 20.89 35.73
C ILE A 63 35.86 20.67 36.81
N GLY A 64 36.28 21.76 37.46
CA GLY A 64 37.49 21.81 38.29
C GLY A 64 37.60 20.67 39.31
N GLY A 65 38.82 20.12 39.40
CA GLY A 65 39.30 19.30 40.51
C GLY A 65 38.67 17.92 40.63
N PHE A 66 39.41 16.91 40.13
CA PHE A 66 39.20 15.46 40.26
C PHE A 66 38.24 14.77 39.26
N ALA A 67 38.83 13.80 38.53
CA ALA A 67 38.24 12.81 37.62
C ALA A 67 37.38 13.36 36.46
N GLY A 68 38.05 13.68 35.34
CA GLY A 68 37.37 14.02 34.08
C GLY A 68 36.54 12.85 33.55
N THR A 69 35.22 13.04 33.46
CA THR A 69 34.30 12.08 32.84
C THR A 69 34.18 12.42 31.35
N VAL A 70 34.58 11.50 30.47
CA VAL A 70 34.43 11.66 29.02
C VAL A 70 33.00 11.31 28.63
N LEU A 71 32.18 12.31 28.31
CA LEU A 71 30.84 12.11 27.80
C LEU A 71 30.91 11.99 26.27
N VAL A 72 30.85 10.76 25.76
CA VAL A 72 30.71 10.51 24.32
C VAL A 72 29.24 10.66 23.95
N LEU A 73 28.86 11.86 23.50
CA LEU A 73 27.54 12.13 22.94
C LEU A 73 27.55 11.72 21.46
N SER A 74 27.00 10.53 21.16
CA SER A 74 26.71 10.14 19.78
C SER A 74 25.49 10.93 19.30
N LEU A 75 25.74 12.10 18.70
CA LEU A 75 24.73 12.88 17.99
C LEU A 75 24.58 12.30 16.59
N THR A 76 23.78 11.25 16.46
CA THR A 76 23.29 10.84 15.14
C THR A 76 22.38 11.96 14.62
N SER A 77 22.87 12.80 13.71
CA SER A 77 21.96 13.64 12.94
C SER A 77 21.03 12.69 12.19
N LYS A 78 19.73 12.70 12.49
CA LYS A 78 18.75 12.07 11.62
C LYS A 78 18.95 12.70 10.24
N ALA A 79 19.56 11.95 9.31
CA ALA A 79 19.64 12.37 7.92
C ALA A 79 18.20 12.72 7.49
N GLU A 80 18.01 13.95 7.04
CA GLU A 80 16.69 14.44 6.68
C GLU A 80 16.13 13.54 5.58
N ALA A 81 14.99 12.88 5.85
CA ALA A 81 14.44 11.90 4.93
C ALA A 81 14.21 12.54 3.55
N PRO A 82 14.51 11.83 2.45
CA PRO A 82 14.43 12.41 1.11
C PRO A 82 13.02 12.92 0.83
N SER A 83 12.92 14.04 0.10
CA SER A 83 11.61 14.56 -0.30
C SER A 83 10.88 13.60 -1.23
N ARG A 84 11.58 12.90 -2.12
CA ARG A 84 10.95 11.92 -3.01
C ARG A 84 11.79 10.68 -3.16
N LEU A 85 11.13 9.53 -3.33
CA LEU A 85 11.75 8.38 -3.99
C LEU A 85 11.99 8.75 -5.46
N LEU A 86 13.13 8.31 -5.96
CA LEU A 86 13.52 8.42 -7.36
C LEU A 86 13.61 7.02 -7.98
N PRO A 87 13.15 6.84 -9.23
CA PRO A 87 13.22 5.53 -9.89
C PRO A 87 14.63 4.94 -9.97
N ASN A 88 15.65 5.80 -10.11
CA ASN A 88 17.04 5.40 -10.37
C ASN A 88 17.98 5.67 -9.19
N LYS A 89 17.47 5.98 -8.00
CA LYS A 89 18.29 6.25 -6.81
C LYS A 89 17.68 5.57 -5.59
N TYR A 90 18.53 4.88 -4.83
CA TYR A 90 18.13 4.31 -3.55
C TYR A 90 18.06 5.36 -2.45
N HIS A 91 17.08 5.16 -1.58
CA HIS A 91 16.79 5.98 -0.44
C HIS A 91 16.58 5.06 0.75
N THR A 92 17.31 5.32 1.84
CA THR A 92 17.14 4.58 3.09
C THR A 92 16.02 5.21 3.90
N LEU A 93 14.93 4.49 4.11
CA LEU A 93 13.76 4.94 4.85
C LEU A 93 13.58 4.10 6.12
N GLY A 94 13.16 4.72 7.21
CA GLY A 94 13.02 4.04 8.50
C GLY A 94 11.80 3.11 8.52
N LEU A 95 12.01 1.86 8.96
CA LEU A 95 10.92 0.94 9.26
C LEU A 95 10.21 1.36 10.56
N GLN A 96 8.93 1.67 10.48
CA GLN A 96 8.13 2.17 11.61
C GLN A 96 7.39 1.05 12.34
N GLU A 97 6.89 0.06 11.60
CA GLU A 97 6.17 -1.07 12.17
C GLU A 97 6.42 -2.33 11.33
N THR A 98 6.56 -3.46 12.02
CA THR A 98 6.56 -4.80 11.44
C THR A 98 5.49 -5.62 12.13
N ARG A 99 4.57 -6.18 11.34
CA ARG A 99 3.50 -7.03 11.85
C ARG A 99 3.52 -8.34 11.10
N ARG A 100 3.68 -9.45 11.81
CA ARG A 100 3.48 -10.77 11.22
C ARG A 100 1.99 -10.95 10.96
N CYS A 101 1.66 -11.26 9.71
CA CYS A 101 0.31 -11.48 9.26
C CYS A 101 0.14 -12.95 8.94
N SER A 102 -0.61 -13.64 9.78
CA SER A 102 -1.46 -14.75 9.34
C SER A 102 -2.69 -14.11 8.69
N SER A 103 -3.33 -14.74 7.71
CA SER A 103 -4.67 -14.29 7.28
C SER A 103 -5.56 -14.02 8.52
N PRO A 104 -6.54 -13.12 8.44
CA PRO A 104 -7.54 -12.92 9.50
C PRO A 104 -8.29 -14.22 9.90
N SER A 105 -8.12 -15.31 9.15
CA SER A 105 -8.65 -16.66 9.43
C SER A 105 -7.74 -17.48 10.37
N ASP A 106 -7.52 -16.97 11.57
CA ASP A 106 -7.30 -17.74 12.81
C ASP A 106 -5.89 -17.94 13.41
N VAL A 107 -5.98 -17.99 14.74
CA VAL A 107 -5.05 -18.36 15.79
C VAL A 107 -4.48 -19.77 15.56
N GLY A 108 -3.18 -19.96 15.81
CA GLY A 108 -2.63 -21.29 16.10
C GLY A 108 -1.77 -21.92 15.01
N THR A 109 -0.48 -21.98 15.32
CA THR A 109 0.52 -23.03 15.01
C THR A 109 0.44 -23.77 13.66
N ASN A 110 1.52 -23.59 12.89
CA ASN A 110 1.90 -24.21 11.62
C ASN A 110 1.20 -23.64 10.38
N LEU A 111 1.65 -22.43 10.00
CA LEU A 111 1.16 -21.70 8.83
C LEU A 111 2.06 -21.95 7.63
N ASP A 112 1.43 -22.40 6.55
CA ASP A 112 2.03 -22.51 5.23
C ASP A 112 2.11 -21.10 4.61
N GLY A 113 3.23 -20.41 4.88
CA GLY A 113 3.56 -19.09 4.38
C GLY A 113 3.42 -17.97 5.41
N ASP A 114 4.54 -17.65 6.08
CA ASP A 114 4.63 -16.44 6.91
C ASP A 114 4.52 -15.20 6.01
N HIS A 115 3.58 -14.28 6.32
CA HIS A 115 3.56 -12.95 5.72
C HIS A 115 4.00 -11.92 6.75
N VAL A 116 4.62 -10.84 6.27
CA VAL A 116 4.96 -9.67 7.07
C VAL A 116 4.39 -8.44 6.41
N LEU A 117 3.67 -7.64 7.19
CA LEU A 117 3.33 -6.28 6.85
C LEU A 117 4.47 -5.38 7.35
N LEU A 118 5.14 -4.70 6.42
CA LEU A 118 6.11 -3.67 6.72
C LEU A 118 5.50 -2.31 6.48
N ARG A 119 5.59 -1.44 7.47
CA ARG A 119 5.14 -0.06 7.40
C ARG A 119 6.34 0.86 7.48
N ILE A 120 6.64 1.52 6.38
CA ILE A 120 7.84 2.33 6.22
C ILE A 120 7.46 3.81 6.20
N GLU A 121 8.33 4.62 6.79
CA GLU A 121 8.18 6.09 6.81
C GLU A 121 8.10 6.63 5.36
N PRO A 122 7.13 7.50 5.03
CA PRO A 122 7.06 8.08 3.72
C PRO A 122 8.22 9.06 3.49
N PRO A 123 8.67 9.23 2.24
CA PRO A 123 9.46 10.40 1.86
C PRO A 123 8.60 11.68 1.82
N TYR A 124 9.23 12.84 2.00
CA TYR A 124 8.55 14.14 2.05
C TYR A 124 8.13 14.67 0.66
N TYR A 125 7.08 14.08 0.04
CA TYR A 125 6.50 14.38 -1.30
C TYR A 125 7.10 13.64 -2.51
N ILE A 126 6.48 12.55 -2.95
CA ILE A 126 6.78 11.94 -4.25
C ILE A 126 5.81 12.50 -5.30
N ALA A 127 6.33 13.24 -6.26
CA ALA A 127 5.57 13.52 -7.48
C ALA A 127 5.41 12.19 -8.25
N PRO A 128 4.22 11.86 -8.77
CA PRO A 128 4.07 10.71 -9.66
C PRO A 128 5.09 10.77 -10.80
N PRO A 129 5.53 9.62 -11.35
CA PRO A 129 6.43 9.61 -12.50
C PRO A 129 5.89 10.58 -13.55
N LYS A 130 6.76 11.39 -14.16
CA LYS A 130 6.36 12.51 -15.05
C LYS A 130 5.28 12.02 -16.01
N LEU A 131 4.05 12.45 -15.76
CA LEU A 131 2.97 12.30 -16.71
C LEU A 131 3.44 12.99 -18.00
N THR A 132 3.27 12.35 -19.16
CA THR A 132 3.44 13.08 -20.42
C THR A 132 2.46 14.27 -20.42
N HIS A 133 2.74 15.28 -21.22
CA HIS A 133 1.88 16.48 -21.31
C HIS A 133 0.41 16.11 -21.52
N GLU A 134 0.16 15.08 -22.34
CA GLU A 134 -1.16 14.53 -22.61
C GLU A 134 -1.80 13.86 -21.39
N GLN A 135 -1.00 13.15 -20.57
CA GLN A 135 -1.50 12.49 -19.36
C GLN A 135 -1.80 13.50 -18.24
N ALA A 136 -1.01 14.57 -18.13
CA ALA A 136 -1.26 15.67 -17.20
C ALA A 136 -2.53 16.45 -17.58
N LEU A 137 -2.74 16.70 -18.88
CA LEU A 137 -3.96 17.33 -19.40
C LEU A 137 -5.21 16.47 -19.15
N ALA A 138 -5.16 15.17 -19.41
CA ALA A 138 -6.30 14.27 -19.15
C ALA A 138 -6.65 14.18 -17.65
N THR A 139 -5.64 14.09 -16.77
CA THR A 139 -5.86 14.13 -15.31
C THR A 139 -6.47 15.47 -14.87
N ALA A 140 -6.00 16.59 -15.43
CA ALA A 140 -6.56 17.92 -15.16
C ALA A 140 -7.97 18.13 -15.76
N ALA A 141 -8.30 17.42 -16.84
CA ALA A 141 -9.62 17.40 -17.48
C ALA A 141 -10.61 16.44 -16.80
N GLY A 142 -10.21 15.74 -15.74
CA GLY A 142 -11.07 14.83 -14.98
C GLY A 142 -11.14 13.40 -15.50
N ASP A 143 -10.24 13.01 -16.42
CA ASP A 143 -10.09 11.66 -16.96
C ASP A 143 -8.93 10.93 -16.24
N PRO A 144 -9.21 10.11 -15.21
CA PRO A 144 -8.18 9.54 -14.36
C PRO A 144 -7.44 8.40 -15.08
N PHE A 145 -6.11 8.43 -15.05
CA PHE A 145 -5.31 7.25 -15.35
C PHE A 145 -5.36 6.30 -14.17
N TRP A 146 -5.84 5.10 -14.42
CA TRP A 146 -5.68 4.00 -13.47
C TRP A 146 -4.28 3.43 -13.63
N ARG A 147 -3.62 3.14 -12.52
CA ARG A 147 -2.23 2.66 -12.55
C ARG A 147 -1.91 1.76 -11.38
N ILE A 148 -0.95 0.89 -11.61
CA ILE A 148 -0.30 0.09 -10.57
C ILE A 148 1.15 0.54 -10.49
N LEU A 149 1.60 0.84 -9.28
CA LEU A 149 2.95 1.29 -8.96
C LEU A 149 3.69 0.22 -8.17
N SER A 150 4.94 -0.03 -8.54
CA SER A 150 5.88 -0.82 -7.76
C SER A 150 7.01 0.02 -7.22
N VAL A 151 7.58 -0.43 -6.10
CA VAL A 151 8.78 0.13 -5.49
C VAL A 151 9.76 -1.03 -5.34
N HIS A 152 11.00 -0.79 -5.73
CA HIS A 152 12.06 -1.79 -5.59
C HIS A 152 12.64 -1.71 -4.19
N MET A 153 12.65 -2.84 -3.50
CA MET A 153 13.35 -3.02 -2.23
C MET A 153 14.65 -3.75 -2.51
N LYS A 154 15.73 -3.28 -1.88
CA LYS A 154 17.04 -3.92 -1.94
C LYS A 154 17.32 -4.70 -0.67
N GLU A 155 17.94 -5.87 -0.83
CA GLU A 155 18.65 -6.55 0.25
C GLU A 155 20.15 -6.17 0.17
N PRO A 156 20.67 -5.31 1.05
CA PRO A 156 22.01 -4.76 0.92
C PRO A 156 23.12 -5.83 1.01
N SER A 157 22.94 -6.87 1.81
CA SER A 157 23.97 -7.91 1.97
C SER A 157 24.20 -8.74 0.70
N LEU A 158 23.15 -8.95 -0.10
CA LEU A 158 23.21 -9.75 -1.32
C LEU A 158 23.25 -8.90 -2.60
N GLN A 159 23.09 -7.58 -2.48
CA GLN A 159 22.96 -6.63 -3.60
C GLN A 159 21.88 -7.05 -4.62
N ILE A 160 20.83 -7.72 -4.14
CA ILE A 160 19.66 -8.08 -4.94
C ILE A 160 18.51 -7.12 -4.67
N GLU A 161 17.65 -6.93 -5.67
CA GLU A 161 16.44 -6.14 -5.54
C GLU A 161 15.23 -6.88 -6.12
N ARG A 162 14.05 -6.57 -5.59
CA ARG A 162 12.78 -7.05 -6.14
C ARG A 162 11.72 -5.94 -6.12
N PRO A 163 10.85 -5.89 -7.13
CA PRO A 163 9.69 -5.02 -7.11
C PRO A 163 8.67 -5.55 -6.09
N TYR A 164 8.13 -4.65 -5.28
CA TYR A 164 6.96 -4.88 -4.44
C TYR A 164 5.92 -3.81 -4.74
N THR A 165 4.64 -4.18 -4.67
CA THR A 165 3.54 -3.24 -4.82
C THR A 165 3.11 -2.73 -3.45
N PRO A 166 3.29 -1.43 -3.15
CA PRO A 166 2.74 -0.83 -1.94
C PRO A 166 1.21 -0.97 -1.92
N LEU A 167 0.62 -1.20 -0.75
CA LEU A 167 -0.84 -1.39 -0.63
C LEU A 167 -1.63 -0.14 -1.05
N TYR A 168 -1.05 1.05 -0.87
CA TYR A 168 -1.66 2.35 -1.17
C TYR A 168 -0.71 3.22 -1.98
N VAL A 169 -1.25 3.97 -2.94
CA VAL A 169 -0.45 4.87 -3.79
C VAL A 169 -0.05 6.14 -3.06
N GLU A 170 -0.82 6.57 -2.06
CA GLU A 170 -0.64 7.82 -1.35
C GLU A 170 0.60 7.82 -0.43
N GLY A 171 0.97 6.66 0.14
CA GLY A 171 2.25 6.51 0.82
C GLY A 171 3.45 6.72 -0.11
N VAL A 172 3.23 6.58 -1.43
CA VAL A 172 4.26 6.57 -2.48
C VAL A 172 4.14 7.76 -3.43
N CYS A 173 3.03 8.49 -3.48
CA CYS A 173 2.77 9.57 -4.44
C CYS A 173 1.85 10.65 -3.85
N GLY A 174 1.55 10.58 -2.55
CA GLY A 174 0.58 11.44 -1.88
C GLY A 174 1.16 12.75 -1.35
N PRO A 175 0.29 13.69 -0.95
CA PRO A 175 0.70 14.93 -0.30
C PRO A 175 1.41 14.67 1.03
N ARG A 176 2.20 15.64 1.50
CA ARG A 176 3.00 15.51 2.73
C ARG A 176 2.12 15.23 3.95
N GLY A 177 2.48 14.18 4.70
CA GLY A 177 2.03 13.94 6.07
C GLY A 177 1.12 12.72 6.26
N LYS A 178 1.50 11.89 7.24
CA LYS A 178 0.77 10.78 7.89
C LYS A 178 0.52 9.49 7.11
N GLU A 179 0.93 9.38 5.86
CA GLU A 179 0.70 8.18 5.05
C GLU A 179 1.95 7.32 5.00
N THR A 180 1.87 6.02 5.25
CA THR A 180 3.03 5.13 5.26
C THR A 180 3.11 4.31 3.97
N ILE A 181 4.32 3.86 3.62
CA ILE A 181 4.49 2.86 2.56
C ILE A 181 4.30 1.49 3.20
N ASP A 182 3.13 0.89 2.95
CA ASP A 182 2.76 -0.41 3.50
C ASP A 182 3.04 -1.52 2.47
N PHE A 183 3.88 -2.48 2.81
CA PHE A 183 4.19 -3.67 1.98
C PHE A 183 3.72 -4.95 2.66
N MET A 184 3.07 -5.82 1.89
CA MET A 184 2.72 -7.18 2.33
C MET A 184 3.65 -8.19 1.65
N ILE A 185 4.53 -8.84 2.40
CA ILE A 185 5.59 -9.70 1.85
C ILE A 185 5.49 -11.12 2.39
N LYS A 186 5.31 -12.08 1.49
CA LYS A 186 5.37 -13.51 1.80
C LYS A 186 6.81 -13.99 1.88
N LYS A 187 7.09 -14.82 2.87
CA LYS A 187 8.35 -15.56 3.00
C LYS A 187 8.29 -16.85 2.19
N TYR A 188 9.18 -16.96 1.21
CA TYR A 188 9.40 -18.22 0.50
C TYR A 188 10.67 -18.91 1.06
N PRO A 189 10.69 -20.25 1.18
CA PRO A 189 11.86 -20.99 1.66
C PRO A 189 13.14 -20.68 0.89
N ASP A 190 13.03 -20.42 -0.42
CA ASP A 190 14.17 -20.09 -1.30
C ASP A 190 14.21 -18.60 -1.66
N GLY A 191 13.35 -17.77 -1.06
CA GLY A 191 13.22 -16.36 -1.37
C GLY A 191 14.05 -15.47 -0.44
N GLU A 192 15.25 -15.08 -0.89
CA GLU A 192 16.18 -14.29 -0.08
C GLU A 192 15.63 -12.95 0.41
N LEU A 193 14.96 -12.19 -0.47
CA LEU A 193 14.41 -10.88 -0.10
C LEU A 193 13.18 -11.01 0.82
N GLY A 194 12.40 -12.09 0.65
CA GLY A 194 11.32 -12.43 1.58
C GLY A 194 11.87 -12.76 2.98
N LYS A 195 12.96 -13.53 3.07
CA LYS A 195 13.64 -13.79 4.34
C LYS A 195 14.20 -12.52 4.96
N TYR A 196 14.82 -11.65 4.18
CA TYR A 196 15.32 -10.35 4.63
C TYR A 196 14.19 -9.49 5.23
N ALA A 197 13.08 -9.32 4.51
CA ALA A 197 11.92 -8.57 4.98
C ALA A 197 11.38 -9.09 6.32
N HIS A 198 11.42 -10.41 6.55
CA HIS A 198 10.98 -11.04 7.79
C HIS A 198 11.96 -10.91 8.96
N ARG A 199 13.23 -10.56 8.70
CA ARG A 199 14.24 -10.30 9.73
C ARG A 199 14.30 -8.84 10.17
N LEU A 200 13.79 -7.92 9.34
CA LEU A 200 13.81 -6.49 9.60
C LEU A 200 13.16 -6.12 10.94
N ARG A 201 13.79 -5.21 11.67
CA ARG A 201 13.31 -4.70 12.96
C ARG A 201 12.92 -3.23 12.87
N VAL A 202 11.95 -2.83 13.70
CA VAL A 202 11.56 -1.41 13.82
C VAL A 202 12.80 -0.56 14.11
N GLY A 203 12.94 0.56 13.40
CA GLY A 203 14.09 1.46 13.46
C GLY A 203 15.19 1.14 12.44
N GLU A 204 15.20 -0.04 11.81
CA GLU A 204 16.15 -0.35 10.74
C GLU A 204 15.83 0.42 9.46
N GLY A 205 16.88 0.72 8.69
CA GLY A 205 16.77 1.40 7.41
C GLY A 205 16.48 0.41 6.28
N VAL A 206 15.50 0.73 5.44
CA VAL A 206 15.12 -0.04 4.26
C VAL A 206 15.48 0.75 3.01
N GLU A 207 16.35 0.18 2.16
CA GLU A 207 16.74 0.78 0.89
C GLU A 207 15.65 0.58 -0.17
N LEU A 208 15.02 1.68 -0.60
CA LEU A 208 13.94 1.70 -1.60
C LEU A 208 14.30 2.60 -2.79
N ARG A 209 13.87 2.22 -3.99
CA ARG A 209 13.86 3.08 -5.19
C ARG A 209 12.55 2.93 -5.96
N GLY A 210 12.11 3.99 -6.64
CA GLY A 210 10.83 4.01 -7.34
C GLY A 210 10.12 5.37 -7.23
N PRO A 211 8.81 5.42 -7.46
CA PRO A 211 7.96 4.34 -7.97
C PRO A 211 8.20 4.06 -9.46
N HIS A 212 7.90 2.84 -9.89
CA HIS A 212 7.82 2.43 -11.29
C HIS A 212 6.37 2.12 -11.65
N VAL A 213 5.95 2.47 -12.87
CA VAL A 213 4.62 2.10 -13.38
C VAL A 213 4.67 0.66 -13.88
N THR A 214 3.95 -0.24 -13.21
CA THR A 214 3.80 -1.65 -13.61
C THR A 214 2.72 -1.81 -14.67
N TRP A 215 1.66 -1.01 -14.56
CA TRP A 215 0.53 -0.99 -15.49
C TRP A 215 -0.15 0.37 -15.41
N GLN A 216 -0.72 0.85 -16.53
CA GLN A 216 -1.56 2.04 -16.56
C GLN A 216 -2.56 1.99 -17.72
N ASP A 217 -3.74 2.58 -17.54
CA ASP A 217 -4.74 2.74 -18.60
C ASP A 217 -5.66 3.94 -18.38
N LYS A 218 -6.18 4.50 -19.49
CA LYS A 218 -7.15 5.61 -19.53
C LYS A 218 -8.59 5.16 -19.82
N GLN A 219 -8.80 4.00 -20.46
CA GLN A 219 -10.07 3.65 -21.12
C GLN A 219 -10.65 2.33 -20.62
N VAL A 220 -10.56 2.07 -19.31
CA VAL A 220 -11.13 0.86 -18.73
C VAL A 220 -12.50 1.13 -18.12
N ASP A 221 -13.52 0.50 -18.70
CA ASP A 221 -14.87 0.42 -18.11
C ASP A 221 -15.02 -0.81 -17.23
N ASN A 222 -14.31 -1.88 -17.58
CA ASN A 222 -14.38 -3.16 -16.92
C ASN A 222 -12.97 -3.70 -16.67
N LEU A 223 -12.67 -4.05 -15.43
CA LEU A 223 -11.42 -4.68 -15.03
C LEU A 223 -11.71 -6.09 -14.51
N VAL A 224 -11.01 -7.09 -15.04
CA VAL A 224 -11.04 -8.45 -14.53
C VAL A 224 -9.68 -8.73 -13.91
N LEU A 225 -9.65 -8.97 -12.60
CA LEU A 225 -8.42 -9.19 -11.85
C LEU A 225 -8.35 -10.66 -11.46
N LEU A 226 -7.45 -11.41 -12.10
CA LEU A 226 -7.20 -12.82 -11.80
C LEU A 226 -5.93 -12.92 -10.97
N VAL A 227 -6.07 -13.09 -9.66
CA VAL A 227 -4.93 -13.01 -8.75
C VAL A 227 -4.79 -14.21 -7.84
N ALA A 228 -3.55 -14.52 -7.45
CA ALA A 228 -3.27 -15.59 -6.51
C ALA A 228 -2.22 -15.21 -5.46
N GLY A 229 -2.44 -15.61 -4.20
CA GLY A 229 -1.53 -15.36 -3.08
C GLY A 229 -1.23 -13.87 -2.88
N THR A 230 0.06 -13.49 -2.89
CA THR A 230 0.49 -12.07 -2.77
C THR A 230 0.22 -11.24 -4.02
N GLY A 231 -0.21 -11.85 -5.14
CA GLY A 231 -0.70 -11.12 -6.32
C GLY A 231 -1.94 -10.27 -6.04
N ILE A 232 -2.55 -10.41 -4.86
CA ILE A 232 -3.60 -9.52 -4.36
C ILE A 232 -3.10 -8.08 -4.14
N THR A 233 -1.81 -7.85 -3.89
CA THR A 233 -1.31 -6.49 -3.57
C THR A 233 -1.47 -5.49 -4.73
N PRO A 234 -1.13 -5.79 -6.00
CA PRO A 234 -1.43 -4.89 -7.10
C PRO A 234 -2.93 -4.74 -7.37
N ALA A 235 -3.72 -5.80 -7.21
CA ALA A 235 -5.17 -5.70 -7.33
C ALA A 235 -5.75 -4.77 -6.25
N TYR A 236 -5.32 -4.91 -5.00
CA TYR A 236 -5.75 -4.08 -3.88
C TYR A 236 -5.33 -2.62 -4.05
N GLN A 237 -4.10 -2.35 -4.50
CA GLN A 237 -3.65 -1.00 -4.81
C GLN A 237 -4.51 -0.35 -5.90
N LEU A 238 -4.85 -1.10 -6.95
CA LEU A 238 -5.71 -0.61 -8.03
C LEU A 238 -7.15 -0.35 -7.54
N ILE A 239 -7.73 -1.31 -6.80
CA ILE A 239 -9.06 -1.18 -6.19
C ILE A 239 -9.12 0.06 -5.30
N THR A 240 -8.12 0.27 -4.42
CA THR A 240 -8.11 1.41 -3.50
C THR A 240 -7.83 2.74 -4.19
N THR A 241 -7.10 2.73 -5.32
CA THR A 241 -6.95 3.92 -6.17
C THR A 241 -8.27 4.31 -6.82
N ILE A 242 -9.10 3.33 -7.19
CA ILE A 242 -10.39 3.55 -7.88
C ILE A 242 -11.50 3.92 -6.89
N PHE A 243 -11.61 3.17 -5.79
CA PHE A 243 -12.71 3.25 -4.84
C PHE A 243 -12.36 4.00 -3.56
N GLY A 244 -11.11 4.37 -3.35
CA GLY A 244 -10.62 4.90 -2.07
C GLY A 244 -10.26 3.79 -1.08
N LYS A 245 -9.87 4.20 0.12
CA LYS A 245 -9.51 3.26 1.19
C LYS A 245 -10.78 2.69 1.85
N PRO A 246 -10.71 1.49 2.46
CA PRO A 246 -11.86 0.90 3.15
C PRO A 246 -12.52 1.81 4.21
N ASP A 247 -11.73 2.68 4.85
CA ASP A 247 -12.15 3.66 5.85
C ASP A 247 -12.40 5.07 5.30
N ARG A 248 -12.05 5.30 4.03
CA ARG A 248 -12.19 6.58 3.32
C ARG A 248 -12.59 6.34 1.86
N PRO A 249 -13.88 6.04 1.61
CA PRO A 249 -14.39 5.83 0.26
C PRO A 249 -14.32 7.11 -0.59
N MET A 250 -14.14 6.96 -1.90
CA MET A 250 -14.14 8.05 -2.88
C MET A 250 -15.53 8.70 -3.03
N PRO A 251 -15.61 10.04 -3.17
CA PRO A 251 -16.87 10.76 -3.37
C PRO A 251 -17.61 10.34 -4.66
N SER A 252 -18.94 10.31 -4.60
CA SER A 252 -19.81 10.03 -5.75
C SER A 252 -19.73 11.15 -6.79
N GLY A 253 -19.32 10.85 -8.02
CA GLY A 253 -19.35 11.83 -9.12
C GLY A 253 -18.38 11.54 -10.28
N GLN A 254 -17.36 10.71 -10.07
CA GLN A 254 -16.41 10.31 -11.11
C GLN A 254 -16.84 8.98 -11.77
N ARG A 255 -16.64 8.87 -13.10
CA ARG A 255 -16.79 7.60 -13.81
C ARG A 255 -15.66 6.67 -13.39
N ILE A 256 -15.98 5.71 -12.52
CA ILE A 256 -15.06 4.64 -12.13
C ILE A 256 -15.33 3.36 -12.96
N PRO A 257 -14.39 2.43 -13.11
CA PRO A 257 -14.67 1.13 -13.73
C PRO A 257 -15.53 0.22 -12.85
N ARG A 258 -16.05 -0.87 -13.43
CA ARG A 258 -16.46 -2.07 -12.71
C ARG A 258 -15.26 -3.00 -12.56
N ILE A 259 -15.12 -3.65 -11.41
CA ILE A 259 -14.05 -4.62 -11.13
C ILE A 259 -14.66 -5.97 -10.79
N SER A 260 -14.19 -7.01 -11.45
CA SER A 260 -14.43 -8.42 -11.10
C SER A 260 -13.12 -9.04 -10.63
N LEU A 261 -12.99 -9.25 -9.32
CA LEU A 261 -11.81 -9.85 -8.68
C LEU A 261 -12.04 -11.35 -8.45
N MET A 262 -11.20 -12.18 -9.06
CA MET A 262 -11.11 -13.61 -8.78
C MET A 262 -9.80 -13.87 -8.02
N TYR A 263 -9.90 -14.13 -6.71
CA TYR A 263 -8.76 -14.25 -5.81
C TYR A 263 -8.57 -15.69 -5.35
N ALA A 264 -7.48 -16.32 -5.80
CA ALA A 264 -7.12 -17.68 -5.46
C ALA A 264 -6.04 -17.79 -4.37
N ALA A 265 -6.12 -18.84 -3.56
CA ALA A 265 -5.08 -19.21 -2.62
C ALA A 265 -5.03 -20.74 -2.44
N SER A 266 -3.96 -21.26 -1.84
CA SER A 266 -3.86 -22.70 -1.56
C SER A 266 -4.82 -23.16 -0.45
N LYS A 267 -5.00 -22.33 0.59
CA LYS A 267 -5.81 -22.60 1.78
C LYS A 267 -6.57 -21.32 2.17
N PRO A 268 -7.67 -21.38 2.94
CA PRO A 268 -8.41 -20.18 3.34
C PRO A 268 -7.54 -19.22 4.18
N SER A 269 -6.68 -19.78 5.03
CA SER A 269 -5.70 -19.05 5.86
C SER A 269 -4.60 -18.34 5.07
N SER A 270 -4.55 -18.50 3.75
CA SER A 270 -3.61 -17.82 2.85
C SER A 270 -4.25 -16.64 2.11
N LEU A 271 -5.55 -16.40 2.30
CA LEU A 271 -6.25 -15.24 1.74
C LEU A 271 -5.96 -14.00 2.60
N LEU A 272 -5.35 -12.98 1.98
CA LEU A 272 -4.95 -11.75 2.63
C LEU A 272 -5.98 -10.64 2.39
N LEU A 273 -6.02 -9.64 3.27
CA LEU A 273 -6.82 -8.41 3.11
C LEU A 273 -8.35 -8.64 3.02
N LEU A 274 -8.86 -9.78 3.50
CA LEU A 274 -10.29 -10.09 3.41
C LEU A 274 -11.19 -9.04 4.10
N PRO A 275 -10.92 -8.59 5.35
CA PRO A 275 -11.74 -7.57 6.01
C PRO A 275 -11.77 -6.24 5.26
N GLU A 276 -10.65 -5.84 4.67
CA GLU A 276 -10.53 -4.63 3.85
C GLU A 276 -11.33 -4.77 2.55
N LEU A 277 -11.22 -5.92 1.88
CA LEU A 277 -11.97 -6.23 0.66
C LEU A 277 -13.48 -6.28 0.92
N ALA A 278 -13.92 -6.85 2.05
CA ALA A 278 -15.33 -6.90 2.42
C ALA A 278 -15.92 -5.50 2.64
N LYS A 279 -15.21 -4.62 3.34
CA LYS A 279 -15.64 -3.21 3.52
C LYS A 279 -15.79 -2.49 2.18
N LEU A 280 -14.85 -2.70 1.25
CA LEU A 280 -14.93 -2.13 -0.09
C LEU A 280 -16.10 -2.72 -0.88
N LYS A 281 -16.35 -4.03 -0.75
CA LYS A 281 -17.49 -4.73 -1.36
C LYS A 281 -18.82 -4.23 -0.81
N GLU A 282 -18.92 -3.97 0.48
CA GLU A 282 -20.10 -3.40 1.13
C GLU A 282 -20.38 -1.98 0.60
N ALA A 283 -19.34 -1.15 0.51
CA ALA A 283 -19.46 0.23 0.04
C ALA A 283 -19.74 0.35 -1.48
N TYR A 284 -19.22 -0.56 -2.31
CA TYR A 284 -19.24 -0.45 -3.77
C TYR A 284 -19.83 -1.69 -4.46
N GLY A 285 -20.70 -2.44 -3.79
CA GLY A 285 -21.08 -3.80 -4.19
C GLY A 285 -21.66 -3.98 -5.59
N ASN A 286 -22.22 -2.95 -6.20
CA ASN A 286 -22.70 -2.93 -7.58
C ASN A 286 -21.59 -2.74 -8.64
N ARG A 287 -20.38 -2.37 -8.20
CA ARG A 287 -19.23 -2.04 -9.04
C ARG A 287 -18.00 -2.90 -8.74
N LEU A 288 -17.95 -3.56 -7.60
CA LEU A 288 -16.89 -4.47 -7.19
C LEU A 288 -17.49 -5.86 -6.95
N ASP A 289 -17.23 -6.83 -7.82
CA ASP A 289 -17.53 -8.25 -7.62
C ASP A 289 -16.27 -8.97 -7.14
N ILE A 290 -16.40 -9.85 -6.15
CA ILE A 290 -15.25 -10.57 -5.57
C ILE A 290 -15.63 -12.04 -5.42
N GLN A 291 -14.83 -12.92 -6.01
CA GLN A 291 -14.97 -14.37 -5.91
C GLN A 291 -13.66 -14.96 -5.38
N LEU A 292 -13.76 -15.79 -4.35
CA LEU A 292 -12.62 -16.40 -3.68
C LEU A 292 -12.46 -17.85 -4.15
N PHE A 293 -11.23 -18.32 -4.29
CA PHE A 293 -10.91 -19.68 -4.74
C PHE A 293 -9.87 -20.31 -3.82
N VAL A 294 -10.10 -21.55 -3.39
CA VAL A 294 -9.16 -22.26 -2.51
C VAL A 294 -8.97 -23.72 -2.95
N GLU A 295 -7.73 -24.17 -3.06
CA GLU A 295 -7.40 -25.54 -3.51
C GLU A 295 -7.66 -26.61 -2.43
N ASP A 296 -7.18 -26.36 -1.21
CA ASP A 296 -7.29 -27.25 -0.06
C ASP A 296 -8.16 -26.59 1.01
N GLU A 297 -9.25 -27.26 1.34
CA GLU A 297 -10.17 -26.89 2.41
C GLU A 297 -9.49 -26.74 3.78
N GLY A 298 -8.35 -27.41 4.00
CA GLY A 298 -7.72 -27.50 5.30
C GLY A 298 -8.62 -28.20 6.33
N SER A 299 -8.04 -28.62 7.45
CA SER A 299 -8.81 -29.26 8.54
C SER A 299 -9.84 -28.32 9.20
N ALA A 300 -9.79 -27.02 8.93
CA ALA A 300 -10.76 -26.02 9.40
C ALA A 300 -12.15 -26.23 8.78
N VAL A 301 -12.23 -26.67 7.52
CA VAL A 301 -13.52 -26.95 6.84
C VAL A 301 -14.00 -28.40 7.11
N LYS A 302 -13.16 -29.31 7.61
CA LYS A 302 -13.64 -30.62 8.07
C LYS A 302 -14.59 -30.56 9.29
N LYS A 303 -14.46 -29.54 10.15
CA LYS A 303 -15.51 -29.21 11.13
C LYS A 303 -16.75 -28.64 10.44
N SER A 304 -16.54 -27.87 9.38
CA SER A 304 -17.60 -27.31 8.55
C SER A 304 -18.39 -28.34 7.74
N TRP A 305 -17.86 -29.52 7.39
CA TRP A 305 -18.66 -30.58 6.75
C TRP A 305 -19.78 -31.10 7.66
N LEU A 306 -19.52 -31.25 8.97
CA LEU A 306 -20.53 -31.64 9.95
C LEU A 306 -21.57 -30.53 10.17
N ASP A 307 -21.12 -29.27 10.21
CA ASP A 307 -21.96 -28.08 10.31
C ASP A 307 -22.81 -27.83 9.03
N TRP A 308 -22.26 -28.11 7.85
CA TRP A 308 -22.92 -28.08 6.55
C TRP A 308 -24.02 -29.14 6.45
N MET A 309 -23.77 -30.35 6.95
CA MET A 309 -24.76 -31.44 6.99
C MET A 309 -25.86 -31.21 8.06
N LEU A 310 -25.55 -30.46 9.13
CA LEU A 310 -26.48 -30.15 10.22
C LEU A 310 -27.20 -28.79 10.06
N GLY A 311 -27.01 -28.09 8.95
CA GLY A 311 -27.67 -26.81 8.68
C GLY A 311 -27.31 -25.68 9.65
N ARG A 312 -26.22 -25.83 10.41
CA ARG A 312 -25.69 -24.81 11.32
C ARG A 312 -24.49 -24.18 10.62
N GLU A 313 -24.63 -22.92 10.23
CA GLU A 313 -23.59 -22.08 9.61
C GLU A 313 -23.14 -22.47 8.19
N ARG A 314 -23.71 -21.74 7.21
CA ARG A 314 -23.02 -21.42 5.95
C ARG A 314 -21.64 -20.88 6.35
N ILE A 315 -20.56 -21.35 5.75
CA ILE A 315 -19.31 -20.57 5.73
C ILE A 315 -19.63 -19.29 4.93
N ASN A 316 -20.19 -18.30 5.61
CA ASN A 316 -20.27 -16.92 5.19
C ASN A 316 -18.90 -16.32 5.50
N LEU A 317 -17.90 -16.56 4.65
CA LEU A 317 -16.70 -15.72 4.66
C LEU A 317 -17.07 -14.38 4.00
N GLN A 318 -17.78 -13.57 4.80
CA GLN A 318 -18.25 -12.20 4.61
C GLN A 318 -19.32 -11.99 3.51
N GLU A 319 -20.36 -11.25 3.86
CA GLU A 319 -21.53 -10.94 3.02
C GLU A 319 -21.10 -10.54 1.58
N GLY A 320 -21.40 -11.39 0.61
CA GLY A 320 -21.23 -11.08 -0.81
C GLY A 320 -19.89 -11.46 -1.47
N MET A 321 -19.02 -12.26 -0.83
CA MET A 321 -17.80 -12.82 -1.44
C MET A 321 -17.85 -14.36 -1.50
N PRO A 322 -18.45 -14.98 -2.53
CA PRO A 322 -18.55 -16.44 -2.63
C PRO A 322 -17.17 -17.12 -2.69
N LEU A 323 -17.01 -18.18 -1.90
CA LEU A 323 -15.83 -19.06 -1.90
C LEU A 323 -16.10 -20.31 -2.73
N GLN A 324 -15.23 -20.58 -3.70
CA GLN A 324 -15.25 -21.75 -4.57
C GLN A 324 -14.05 -22.66 -4.29
N LEU A 325 -14.26 -23.97 -4.39
CA LEU A 325 -13.20 -24.95 -4.22
C LEU A 325 -12.51 -25.24 -5.55
N GLY A 326 -11.19 -25.36 -5.48
CA GLY A 326 -10.32 -25.61 -6.61
C GLY A 326 -9.61 -24.37 -7.15
N ARG A 327 -8.87 -24.60 -8.24
CA ARG A 327 -8.12 -23.56 -8.95
C ARG A 327 -9.02 -22.75 -9.86
N LEU A 328 -8.51 -21.60 -10.32
CA LEU A 328 -9.13 -20.86 -11.42
C LEU A 328 -9.19 -21.76 -12.66
N SER A 329 -10.42 -21.97 -13.15
CA SER A 329 -10.73 -22.81 -14.31
C SER A 329 -11.41 -22.00 -15.39
N ASP A 330 -11.41 -22.53 -16.61
CA ASP A 330 -12.18 -22.03 -17.74
C ASP A 330 -13.67 -21.85 -17.39
N LYS A 331 -14.27 -22.81 -16.69
CA LYS A 331 -15.67 -22.76 -16.23
C LYS A 331 -15.94 -21.61 -15.27
N ALA A 332 -14.97 -21.24 -14.44
CA ALA A 332 -15.11 -20.13 -13.49
C ALA A 332 -14.84 -18.77 -14.16
N ILE A 333 -13.85 -18.70 -15.05
CA ILE A 333 -13.42 -17.46 -15.72
C ILE A 333 -14.41 -17.05 -16.81
N LYS A 334 -14.89 -18.00 -17.62
CA LYS A 334 -15.77 -17.72 -18.77
C LYS A 334 -17.01 -16.88 -18.42
N PRO A 335 -17.80 -17.21 -17.39
CA PRO A 335 -18.97 -16.40 -17.03
C PRO A 335 -18.61 -14.98 -16.58
N VAL A 336 -17.43 -14.76 -16.00
CA VAL A 336 -16.97 -13.42 -15.62
C VAL A 336 -16.59 -12.62 -16.87
N LEU A 337 -15.88 -13.25 -17.81
CA LEU A 337 -15.51 -12.62 -19.08
C LEU A 337 -16.72 -12.23 -19.92
N GLU A 338 -17.75 -13.08 -19.99
CA GLU A 338 -18.98 -12.84 -20.77
C GLU A 338 -19.83 -11.68 -20.22
N LYS A 339 -19.69 -11.32 -18.94
CA LYS A 339 -20.36 -10.14 -18.35
C LYS A 339 -19.80 -8.81 -18.83
N HIS A 340 -18.61 -8.80 -19.41
CA HIS A 340 -17.89 -7.58 -19.77
C HIS A 340 -17.61 -7.56 -21.28
N ASP A 341 -17.93 -6.45 -21.94
CA ASP A 341 -17.68 -6.27 -23.37
C ASP A 341 -16.17 -6.38 -23.67
N PRO A 342 -15.74 -7.31 -24.54
CA PRO A 342 -14.34 -7.45 -24.96
C PRO A 342 -13.66 -6.16 -25.41
N LYS A 343 -14.41 -5.20 -25.97
CA LYS A 343 -13.84 -3.92 -26.45
C LYS A 343 -13.49 -2.94 -25.33
N SER A 344 -13.95 -3.20 -24.11
CA SER A 344 -13.84 -2.25 -22.98
C SER A 344 -13.30 -2.90 -21.70
N ARG A 345 -12.91 -4.18 -21.77
CA ARG A 345 -12.44 -4.97 -20.64
C ARG A 345 -10.93 -5.14 -20.69
N HIS A 346 -10.27 -4.96 -19.56
CA HIS A 346 -8.86 -5.27 -19.38
C HIS A 346 -8.72 -6.34 -18.29
N ILE A 347 -7.89 -7.35 -18.57
CA ILE A 347 -7.70 -8.53 -17.74
C ILE A 347 -6.29 -8.47 -17.16
N LEU A 348 -6.17 -8.32 -15.84
CA LEU A 348 -4.88 -8.29 -15.16
C LEU A 348 -4.66 -9.62 -14.44
N VAL A 349 -3.50 -10.24 -14.68
CA VAL A 349 -3.14 -11.54 -14.08
C VAL A 349 -1.91 -11.39 -13.21
N CYS A 350 -1.99 -11.81 -11.94
CA CYS A 350 -0.86 -11.73 -11.01
C CYS A 350 -0.86 -12.87 -9.99
N GLY A 351 0.22 -13.63 -9.91
CA GLY A 351 0.33 -14.74 -8.98
C GLY A 351 1.61 -15.53 -9.18
N PRO A 352 1.72 -16.73 -8.58
CA PRO A 352 2.82 -17.64 -8.85
C PRO A 352 2.94 -17.98 -10.33
N ASP A 353 4.16 -18.16 -10.84
CA ASP A 353 4.44 -18.39 -12.25
C ASP A 353 3.63 -19.54 -12.86
N GLY A 354 3.41 -20.63 -12.09
CA GLY A 354 2.57 -21.75 -12.52
C GLY A 354 1.11 -21.35 -12.79
N MET A 355 0.54 -20.49 -11.93
CA MET A 355 -0.82 -19.97 -12.13
C MET A 355 -0.88 -19.01 -13.32
N VAL A 356 0.09 -18.10 -13.45
CA VAL A 356 0.16 -17.16 -14.58
C VAL A 356 0.30 -17.93 -15.90
N ALA A 357 1.18 -18.93 -15.96
CA ALA A 357 1.37 -19.77 -17.13
C ALA A 357 0.10 -20.54 -17.54
N GLN A 358 -0.61 -21.11 -16.57
CA GLN A 358 -1.86 -21.82 -16.82
C GLN A 358 -2.97 -20.90 -17.33
N VAL A 359 -3.08 -19.68 -16.78
CA VAL A 359 -4.18 -18.76 -17.07
C VAL A 359 -3.93 -17.95 -18.35
N ALA A 360 -2.72 -17.41 -18.52
CA ALA A 360 -2.39 -16.40 -19.54
C ALA A 360 -1.08 -16.67 -20.31
N GLY A 361 -0.42 -17.80 -20.05
CA GLY A 361 0.91 -18.09 -20.59
C GLY A 361 2.05 -17.45 -19.80
N ALA A 362 3.24 -18.04 -19.90
CA ALA A 362 4.40 -17.57 -19.14
C ALA A 362 4.89 -16.19 -19.63
N LYS A 363 5.46 -15.40 -18.71
CA LYS A 363 6.19 -14.17 -19.07
C LYS A 363 7.53 -14.53 -19.70
N LYS A 364 8.02 -13.69 -20.61
CA LYS A 364 9.34 -13.84 -21.23
C LYS A 364 10.32 -12.86 -20.60
N GLY A 365 10.85 -13.23 -19.43
CA GLY A 365 11.67 -12.33 -18.62
C GLY A 365 10.86 -11.08 -18.21
N ASN A 366 11.33 -9.90 -18.62
CA ASN A 366 10.63 -8.63 -18.35
C ASN A 366 9.53 -8.29 -19.38
N GLN A 367 9.33 -9.12 -20.41
CA GLN A 367 8.30 -8.93 -21.43
C GLN A 367 7.03 -9.73 -21.09
N GLN A 368 5.89 -9.30 -21.65
CA GLN A 368 4.61 -9.98 -21.46
C GLN A 368 4.66 -11.45 -21.90
N GLY A 369 5.37 -11.77 -22.99
CA GLY A 369 5.33 -13.11 -23.60
C GLY A 369 3.99 -13.41 -24.26
N GLU A 370 3.94 -14.46 -25.07
CA GLU A 370 2.74 -14.83 -25.85
C GLU A 370 1.55 -15.17 -24.94
N LEU A 371 0.34 -14.81 -25.37
CA LEU A 371 -0.89 -15.22 -24.70
C LEU A 371 -1.17 -16.71 -24.98
N SER A 372 -1.29 -17.50 -23.92
CA SER A 372 -1.69 -18.91 -23.99
C SER A 372 -2.52 -19.31 -22.76
N GLY A 373 -2.83 -20.60 -22.60
CA GLY A 373 -3.58 -21.10 -21.46
C GLY A 373 -5.08 -20.82 -21.55
N ILE A 374 -5.73 -20.68 -20.40
CA ILE A 374 -7.20 -20.55 -20.29
C ILE A 374 -7.72 -19.35 -21.07
N LEU A 375 -7.12 -18.16 -20.93
CA LEU A 375 -7.60 -16.95 -21.59
C LEU A 375 -7.52 -17.05 -23.12
N ALA A 376 -6.45 -17.62 -23.66
CA ALA A 376 -6.34 -17.88 -25.09
C ALA A 376 -7.42 -18.86 -25.59
N SER A 377 -7.67 -19.94 -24.83
CA SER A 377 -8.70 -20.93 -25.18
C SER A 377 -10.12 -20.36 -25.14
N LEU A 378 -10.34 -19.32 -24.34
CA LEU A 378 -11.61 -18.58 -24.26
C LEU A 378 -11.71 -17.45 -25.32
N GLY A 379 -10.71 -17.31 -26.19
CA GLY A 379 -10.72 -16.34 -27.29
C GLY A 379 -10.36 -14.92 -26.90
N CYS A 380 -9.73 -14.69 -25.74
CA CYS A 380 -9.15 -13.40 -25.40
C CYS A 380 -7.96 -13.08 -26.30
N LYS A 381 -7.75 -11.79 -26.56
CA LYS A 381 -6.61 -11.30 -27.33
C LYS A 381 -5.51 -10.73 -26.44
N GLU A 382 -4.30 -10.60 -26.99
CA GLU A 382 -3.14 -10.13 -26.24
C GLU A 382 -3.33 -8.71 -25.70
N GLU A 383 -3.99 -7.83 -26.46
CA GLU A 383 -4.30 -6.47 -26.04
C GLU A 383 -5.26 -6.37 -24.85
N GLU A 384 -6.04 -7.41 -24.59
CA GLU A 384 -6.97 -7.47 -23.45
C GLU A 384 -6.28 -7.91 -22.16
N VAL A 385 -5.09 -8.52 -22.23
CA VAL A 385 -4.47 -9.26 -21.12
C VAL A 385 -3.13 -8.68 -20.73
N HIS A 386 -2.94 -8.38 -19.45
CA HIS A 386 -1.66 -7.93 -18.90
C HIS A 386 -1.23 -8.78 -17.70
N LYS A 387 -0.06 -9.39 -17.81
CA LYS A 387 0.62 -10.18 -16.77
C LYS A 387 1.51 -9.25 -15.95
N LEU A 388 1.14 -9.01 -14.69
CA LEU A 388 1.79 -8.04 -13.80
C LEU A 388 3.21 -8.45 -13.39
#